data_AF-A0A7W1PX77-F1
#
_entry.id   AF-A0A7W1PX77-F1
#
_cell.length_a   1.000
_cell.length_b   1.000
_cell.length_c   1.000
_cell.angle_alpha   90.00
_cell.angle_beta   90.00
_cell.angle_gamma   90.00
#
_symmetry.space_group_name_H-M   'P 1'
#
loop_
_entity.id
_entity.type
_entity.pdbx_description
1 polymer ?
#
loop_
_entity_poly.entity_id
_entity_poly.type
_entity_poly.pdbx_seq_one_letter_code
_entity_poly.pdbx_strand_id
1 'polypeptide(L)'
;MKIGRSIDKNEIHYFIQLDKDGLLLKNNPIELYWINNEDKGQVESINWIKKKFGYGLKYLKNEKQEAVFHFVSYPKRQLMVKKSLSGDYKIFTASNGLTVEISSIFIHIDGGTFWLPNVTKVELHAMDINSKKSIIEIIYP
;
A
#
# COMPACT_ATOMS: atom_id res chain seq x y z
N MET A 1 -3.96 3.93 3.04
CA MET A 1 -3.07 4.25 1.89
C MET A 1 -3.76 3.80 0.62
N LYS A 2 -3.57 4.48 -0.50
CA LYS A 2 -4.10 4.05 -1.80
C LYS A 2 -3.01 3.81 -2.84
N ILE A 3 -3.30 2.95 -3.81
CA ILE A 3 -2.47 2.68 -4.98
C ILE A 3 -3.28 2.96 -6.24
N GLY A 4 -2.80 3.88 -7.08
CA GLY A 4 -3.37 4.17 -8.40
C GLY A 4 -2.48 3.61 -9.51
N ARG A 5 -3.02 3.58 -10.74
CA ARG A 5 -2.31 3.10 -11.94
C ARG A 5 -2.48 4.08 -13.09
N SER A 6 -1.54 4.11 -14.04
CA SER A 6 -1.60 4.99 -15.21
C SER A 6 -2.56 4.49 -16.31
N ILE A 7 -2.82 3.18 -16.36
CA ILE A 7 -3.60 2.54 -17.43
C ILE A 7 -5.11 2.66 -17.25
N ASP A 8 -5.58 2.97 -16.04
CA ASP A 8 -6.99 3.15 -15.72
C ASP A 8 -7.16 4.00 -14.46
N LYS A 9 -8.40 4.39 -14.17
CA LYS A 9 -8.74 5.18 -12.96
C LYS A 9 -8.92 4.31 -11.71
N ASN A 10 -8.64 3.00 -11.78
CA ASN A 10 -8.93 2.11 -10.67
C ASN A 10 -7.94 2.34 -9.53
N GLU A 11 -8.46 2.26 -8.30
CA GLU A 11 -7.67 2.45 -7.11
C GLU A 11 -7.75 1.22 -6.20
N ILE A 12 -6.62 0.87 -5.61
CA ILE A 12 -6.55 -0.15 -4.57
C ILE A 12 -6.33 0.54 -3.24
N HIS A 13 -7.26 0.35 -2.33
CA HIS A 13 -7.24 0.95 -1.01
C HIS A 13 -6.83 -0.07 0.02
N TYR A 14 -5.86 0.32 0.86
CA TYR A 14 -5.34 -0.45 1.96
C TYR A 14 -5.80 0.20 3.26
N PHE A 15 -6.66 -0.51 3.99
CA PHE A 15 -7.25 -0.07 5.25
C PHE A 15 -6.64 -0.84 6.40
N ILE A 16 -6.19 -0.12 7.42
CA ILE A 16 -5.67 -0.72 8.64
C ILE A 16 -6.86 -1.18 9.48
N GLN A 17 -6.83 -2.45 9.88
CA GLN A 17 -7.88 -3.09 10.65
C GLN A 17 -7.49 -3.15 12.12
N LEU A 18 -8.38 -2.66 12.97
CA LEU A 18 -8.20 -2.62 14.42
C LEU A 18 -9.21 -3.53 15.12
N ASP A 19 -8.81 -4.12 16.23
CA ASP A 19 -9.71 -4.79 17.15
C ASP A 19 -10.49 -3.78 18.01
N LYS A 20 -11.38 -4.31 18.85
CA LYS A 20 -12.21 -3.52 19.77
C LYS A 20 -11.39 -2.69 20.78
N ASP A 21 -10.13 -3.06 21.02
CA ASP A 21 -9.23 -2.38 21.95
C ASP A 21 -8.35 -1.34 21.22
N GLY A 22 -8.59 -1.14 19.91
CA GLY A 22 -7.84 -0.20 19.08
C GLY A 22 -6.43 -0.68 18.73
N LEU A 23 -6.18 -1.99 18.76
CA LEU A 23 -4.92 -2.63 18.39
C LEU A 23 -5.04 -3.31 17.02
N LEU A 24 -3.91 -3.58 16.36
CA LEU A 24 -3.92 -4.25 15.05
C LEU A 24 -4.53 -5.65 15.13
N LEU A 25 -5.42 -5.97 14.19
CA LEU A 25 -5.95 -7.33 14.05
C LEU A 25 -4.85 -8.31 13.65
N LYS A 26 -4.54 -9.26 14.54
CA LYS A 26 -3.43 -10.22 14.36
C LYS A 26 -3.53 -11.08 13.10
N ASN A 27 -4.72 -11.39 12.60
CA ASN A 27 -4.85 -12.28 11.44
C ASN A 27 -4.88 -11.53 10.10
N ASN A 28 -5.29 -10.26 10.11
CA ASN A 28 -5.44 -9.47 8.89
C ASN A 28 -5.38 -7.96 9.23
N PRO A 29 -4.20 -7.42 9.55
CA PRO A 29 -4.09 -6.03 10.03
C PRO A 29 -4.26 -5.01 8.89
N ILE A 30 -4.26 -5.45 7.63
CA ILE A 30 -4.57 -4.61 6.47
C ILE A 30 -5.56 -5.33 5.56
N GLU A 31 -6.68 -4.68 5.30
CA GLU A 31 -7.68 -5.11 4.33
C GLU A 31 -7.55 -4.33 3.03
N LEU A 32 -7.80 -5.01 1.90
CA LEU A 32 -7.63 -4.48 0.56
C LEU A 32 -9.00 -4.35 -0.11
N TYR A 33 -9.28 -3.19 -0.70
CA TYR A 33 -10.47 -2.97 -1.50
C TYR A 33 -10.08 -2.44 -2.87
N TRP A 34 -10.73 -2.93 -3.92
CA TRP A 34 -10.59 -2.40 -5.26
C TRP A 34 -11.79 -1.54 -5.59
N ILE A 35 -11.51 -0.31 -6.01
CA ILE A 35 -12.52 0.62 -6.49
C ILE A 35 -12.37 0.69 -8.01
N ASN A 36 -13.37 0.12 -8.70
CA ASN A 36 -13.47 0.27 -10.15
C ASN A 36 -14.15 1.61 -10.46
N ASN A 37 -13.35 2.60 -10.85
CA ASN A 37 -13.83 3.95 -11.15
C ASN A 37 -14.29 4.12 -12.60
N GLU A 38 -14.21 3.07 -13.43
CA GLU A 38 -14.72 3.07 -14.80
C GLU A 38 -16.20 2.69 -14.83
N ASP A 39 -16.64 1.79 -13.93
CA ASP A 39 -18.01 1.31 -13.83
C ASP A 39 -18.73 1.75 -12.53
N LYS A 40 -19.07 3.05 -12.45
CA LYS A 40 -19.90 3.66 -11.37
C LYS A 40 -19.37 3.46 -9.93
N GLY A 41 -18.09 3.15 -9.73
CA GLY A 41 -17.49 3.01 -8.40
C GLY A 41 -17.79 1.67 -7.72
N GLN A 42 -18.05 0.60 -8.49
CA GLN A 42 -18.27 -0.73 -7.92
C GLN A 42 -17.05 -1.20 -7.12
N VAL A 43 -17.30 -1.68 -5.90
CA VAL A 43 -16.30 -2.28 -5.02
C VAL A 43 -16.26 -3.78 -5.29
N GLU A 44 -15.13 -4.27 -5.79
CA GLU A 44 -14.95 -5.70 -6.05
C GLU A 44 -14.42 -6.44 -4.81
N SER A 45 -14.85 -7.70 -4.65
CA SER A 45 -14.52 -8.50 -3.47
C SER A 45 -13.04 -8.93 -3.41
N ILE A 46 -12.52 -9.04 -2.18
CA ILE A 46 -11.13 -9.40 -1.84
C ILE A 46 -10.64 -10.68 -2.54
N ASN A 47 -11.51 -11.69 -2.69
CA ASN A 47 -11.14 -12.97 -3.29
C ASN A 47 -10.81 -12.85 -4.79
N TRP A 48 -11.47 -11.94 -5.50
CA TRP A 48 -11.18 -11.68 -6.90
C TRP A 48 -9.84 -10.95 -7.07
N ILE A 49 -9.59 -9.92 -6.24
CA ILE A 49 -8.37 -9.10 -6.32
C ILE A 49 -7.11 -9.92 -6.00
N LYS A 50 -7.13 -10.71 -4.92
CA LYS A 50 -5.99 -11.53 -4.48
C LYS A 50 -5.56 -12.55 -5.54
N LYS A 51 -6.52 -13.16 -6.23
CA LYS A 51 -6.26 -14.15 -7.29
C LYS A 51 -5.75 -13.49 -8.57
N LYS A 52 -6.08 -12.22 -8.80
CA LYS A 52 -5.97 -11.60 -10.12
C LYS A 52 -4.71 -10.75 -10.32
N PHE A 53 -4.13 -10.17 -9.27
CA PHE A 53 -3.16 -9.08 -9.49
C PHE A 53 -1.88 -9.08 -8.63
N GLY A 54 -1.62 -10.08 -7.79
CA GLY A 54 -0.36 -10.14 -7.03
C GLY A 54 -0.14 -9.00 -6.02
N TYR A 55 -1.14 -8.15 -5.78
CA TYR A 55 -1.17 -7.11 -4.73
C TYR A 55 -1.32 -7.67 -3.31
N GLY A 56 -1.06 -8.96 -3.14
CA GLY A 56 -1.00 -9.57 -1.81
C GLY A 56 0.07 -8.91 -0.96
N LEU A 57 -0.19 -8.90 0.35
CA LEU A 57 0.81 -8.51 1.33
C LEU A 57 1.40 -9.78 1.95
N LYS A 58 2.72 -9.80 2.11
CA LYS A 58 3.41 -10.81 2.90
C LYS A 58 3.89 -10.17 4.19
N TYR A 59 3.40 -10.68 5.32
CA TYR A 59 3.79 -10.21 6.64
C TYR A 59 5.08 -10.90 7.10
N LEU A 60 6.04 -10.09 7.54
CA LEU A 60 7.29 -10.51 8.18
C LEU A 60 7.14 -10.52 9.71
N LYS A 61 6.35 -9.57 10.23
CA LYS A 61 6.03 -9.43 11.65
C LYS A 61 4.58 -8.97 11.79
N ASN A 62 3.86 -9.52 12.75
CA ASN A 62 2.45 -9.18 12.96
C ASN A 62 2.11 -9.24 14.46
N GLU A 63 2.27 -8.11 15.13
CA GLU A 63 2.00 -7.92 16.54
C GLU A 63 0.85 -6.92 16.74
N LYS A 64 0.31 -6.86 17.96
CA LYS A 64 -0.83 -6.00 18.29
C LYS A 64 -0.56 -4.50 18.05
N GLN A 65 0.69 -4.07 18.16
CA GLN A 65 1.05 -2.65 18.06
C GLN A 65 1.76 -2.29 16.76
N GLU A 66 2.28 -3.29 16.05
CA GLU A 66 2.98 -3.08 14.80
C GLU A 66 2.93 -4.30 13.90
N ALA A 67 2.91 -4.06 12.59
CA ALA A 67 3.06 -5.09 11.58
C ALA A 67 4.07 -4.65 10.53
N VAL A 68 4.98 -5.54 10.17
CA VAL A 68 5.96 -5.34 9.09
C VAL A 68 5.60 -6.26 7.94
N PHE A 69 5.55 -5.72 6.74
CA PHE A 69 5.10 -6.44 5.55
C PHE A 69 5.78 -5.90 4.30
N HIS A 70 5.62 -6.62 3.19
CA HIS A 70 5.99 -6.13 1.87
C HIS A 70 4.92 -6.55 0.86
N PHE A 71 4.89 -5.89 -0.29
CA PHE A 71 4.10 -6.36 -1.43
C PHE A 71 4.71 -7.66 -1.96
N VAL A 72 3.88 -8.64 -2.30
CA VAL A 72 4.34 -9.91 -2.90
C VAL A 72 5.09 -9.64 -4.21
N SER A 73 4.63 -8.67 -5.00
CA SER A 73 5.27 -8.22 -6.25
C SER A 73 6.56 -7.43 -6.05
N TYR A 74 6.85 -6.92 -4.85
CA TYR A 74 8.03 -6.09 -4.60
C TYR A 74 8.63 -6.35 -3.20
N PRO A 75 9.27 -7.52 -2.99
CA PRO A 75 9.78 -7.94 -1.68
C PRO A 75 10.97 -7.12 -1.18
N LYS A 76 11.62 -6.35 -2.06
CA LYS A 76 12.78 -5.50 -1.72
C LYS A 76 12.43 -4.34 -0.79
N ARG A 77 11.15 -3.98 -0.66
CA ARG A 77 10.68 -2.84 0.15
C ARG A 77 9.81 -3.31 1.30
N GLN A 78 10.29 -3.09 2.51
CA GLN A 78 9.50 -3.31 3.72
C GLN A 78 8.69 -2.07 4.07
N LEU A 79 7.45 -2.30 4.47
CA LEU A 79 6.52 -1.33 5.00
C LEU A 79 6.17 -1.72 6.43
N MET A 80 5.87 -0.73 7.25
CA MET A 80 5.51 -0.92 8.65
C MET A 80 4.24 -0.16 8.99
N VAL A 81 3.25 -0.87 9.53
CA VAL A 81 2.09 -0.24 10.19
C VAL A 81 2.42 -0.05 11.66
N LYS A 82 2.30 1.17 12.16
CA LYS A 82 2.38 1.48 13.60
C LYS A 82 1.66 2.79 13.91
N LYS A 83 1.44 3.09 15.19
CA LYS A 83 0.92 4.41 15.59
C LYS A 83 1.90 5.52 15.23
N SER A 84 1.38 6.59 14.67
CA SER A 84 2.08 7.86 14.51
C SER A 84 2.19 8.58 15.85
N LEU A 85 2.88 9.73 15.87
CA LEU A 85 2.90 10.63 17.03
C LEU A 85 1.50 11.19 17.37
N SER A 86 0.55 11.20 16.43
CA SER A 86 -0.85 11.62 16.70
C SER A 86 -1.70 10.50 17.31
N GLY A 87 -1.16 9.29 17.42
CA GLY A 87 -1.87 8.12 17.97
C GLY A 87 -2.61 7.28 16.93
N ASP A 88 -2.76 7.78 15.70
CA ASP A 88 -3.39 7.03 14.60
C ASP A 88 -2.42 6.03 13.97
N TYR A 89 -2.92 4.87 13.56
CA TYR A 89 -2.10 3.94 12.79
C TYR A 89 -1.86 4.47 11.37
N LYS A 90 -0.59 4.50 10.99
CA LYS A 90 -0.12 4.91 9.66
C LYS A 90 0.87 3.89 9.12
N ILE A 91 1.14 3.98 7.81
CA ILE A 91 2.08 3.11 7.11
C ILE A 91 3.36 3.90 6.86
N PHE A 92 4.49 3.30 7.21
CA PHE A 92 5.81 3.91 7.08
C PHE A 92 6.74 3.04 6.23
N THR A 93 7.72 3.67 5.61
CA THR A 93 8.85 2.99 4.94
C THR A 93 10.11 3.83 5.08
N ALA A 94 11.27 3.20 4.87
CA ALA A 94 12.49 3.95 4.59
C ALA A 94 12.46 4.51 3.16
N SER A 95 12.92 5.75 2.97
CA SER A 95 13.09 6.43 1.69
C SER A 95 14.27 7.39 1.82
N ASN A 96 15.33 7.20 1.02
CA ASN A 96 16.54 8.04 1.03
C ASN A 96 17.14 8.25 2.45
N GLY A 97 17.18 7.20 3.25
CA GLY A 97 17.69 7.25 4.64
C GLY A 97 16.74 7.89 5.66
N LEU A 98 15.57 8.37 5.24
CA LEU A 98 14.53 8.91 6.11
C LEU A 98 13.42 7.89 6.35
N THR A 99 12.74 7.99 7.49
CA THR A 99 11.47 7.29 7.72
C THR A 99 10.34 8.19 7.27
N VAL A 100 9.49 7.69 6.38
CA VAL A 100 8.45 8.49 5.73
C VAL A 100 7.09 7.82 5.91
N GLU A 101 6.06 8.64 6.16
CA GLU A 101 4.66 8.21 6.21
C GLU A 101 4.10 8.17 4.78
N ILE A 102 3.61 7.01 4.35
CA ILE A 102 3.12 6.82 2.99
C ILE A 102 1.68 7.34 2.86
N SER A 103 1.47 8.26 1.92
CA SER A 103 0.12 8.73 1.57
C SER A 103 -0.47 7.88 0.45
N SER A 104 0.28 7.71 -0.64
CA SER A 104 -0.16 6.96 -1.81
C SER A 104 1.00 6.42 -2.65
N ILE A 105 0.70 5.44 -3.48
CA ILE A 105 1.60 4.91 -4.50
C ILE A 105 0.93 5.07 -5.86
N PHE A 106 1.69 5.43 -6.88
CA PHE A 106 1.20 5.50 -8.25
C PHE A 106 2.08 4.66 -9.17
N ILE A 107 1.46 3.70 -9.86
CA ILE A 107 2.18 2.74 -10.71
C ILE A 107 2.00 3.15 -12.17
N HIS A 108 3.11 3.41 -12.85
CA HIS A 108 3.15 3.62 -14.28
C HIS A 108 3.34 2.28 -14.99
N ILE A 109 2.42 1.95 -15.88
CA ILE A 109 2.41 0.74 -16.67
C ILE A 109 2.40 1.14 -18.15
N ASP A 110 3.29 0.52 -18.94
CA ASP A 110 3.38 0.72 -20.38
C ASP A 110 3.38 -0.64 -21.09
N GLY A 111 2.20 -1.06 -21.55
CA GLY A 111 2.01 -2.36 -22.18
C GLY A 111 2.13 -3.54 -21.23
N GLY A 112 2.49 -4.70 -21.80
CA GLY A 112 2.43 -5.99 -21.11
C GLY A 112 1.08 -6.68 -21.27
N THR A 113 0.91 -7.79 -20.57
CA THR A 113 -0.37 -8.53 -20.57
C THR A 113 -1.17 -8.20 -19.33
N PHE A 114 -2.46 -8.52 -19.36
CA PHE A 114 -3.34 -8.36 -18.21
C PHE A 114 -2.78 -8.99 -16.91
N TRP A 115 -2.08 -10.12 -17.03
CA TRP A 115 -1.51 -10.87 -15.89
C TRP A 115 -0.08 -10.45 -15.53
N LEU A 116 0.64 -9.85 -16.48
CA LEU A 116 2.02 -9.39 -16.33
C LEU A 116 2.13 -8.00 -16.96
N PRO A 117 1.65 -6.96 -16.26
CA PRO A 117 1.79 -5.60 -16.72
C PRO A 117 3.27 -5.21 -16.71
N ASN A 118 3.70 -4.47 -17.73
CA ASN A 118 5.06 -3.93 -17.77
C ASN A 118 5.10 -2.63 -16.97
N VAL A 119 5.59 -2.70 -15.72
CA VAL A 119 5.70 -1.53 -14.83
C VAL A 119 6.97 -0.76 -15.18
N THR A 120 6.83 0.45 -15.70
CA THR A 120 7.97 1.29 -16.09
C THR A 120 8.52 2.09 -14.91
N LYS A 121 7.65 2.48 -13.97
CA LYS A 121 8.00 3.35 -12.85
C LYS A 121 6.95 3.25 -11.75
N VAL A 122 7.38 3.40 -10.51
CA VAL A 122 6.49 3.58 -9.35
C VAL A 122 6.82 4.90 -8.66
N GLU A 123 5.80 5.69 -8.36
CA GLU A 123 5.90 6.88 -7.52
C GLU A 123 5.42 6.55 -6.12
N LEU A 124 6.28 6.75 -5.13
CA LEU A 124 5.90 6.72 -3.73
C LEU A 124 5.71 8.15 -3.25
N HIS A 125 4.46 8.51 -2.98
CA HIS A 125 4.10 9.78 -2.38
C HIS A 125 4.05 9.59 -0.86
N ALA A 126 4.87 10.36 -0.15
CA ALA A 126 5.02 10.23 1.29
C ALA A 126 5.28 11.58 1.95
N MET A 127 5.29 11.59 3.28
CA MET A 127 5.64 12.74 4.09
C MET A 127 6.78 12.35 5.03
N ASP A 128 7.86 13.14 5.07
CA ASP A 128 8.89 12.96 6.08
C ASP A 128 8.31 13.24 7.46
N ILE A 129 8.45 12.29 8.38
CA ILE A 129 7.88 12.38 9.72
C ILE A 129 8.52 13.50 10.55
N ASN A 130 9.77 13.87 10.24
CA ASN A 130 10.53 14.89 10.97
C ASN A 130 10.24 16.28 10.43
N SER A 131 10.52 16.52 9.14
CA SER A 131 10.35 17.85 8.54
C SER A 131 8.91 18.18 8.12
N LYS A 132 8.00 17.19 8.11
CA LYS A 132 6.63 17.29 7.59
C LYS A 132 6.53 17.72 6.12
N LYS A 133 7.63 17.63 5.38
CA LYS A 133 7.65 17.93 3.94
C LYS A 133 7.12 16.74 3.16
N SER A 134 6.31 17.03 2.15
CA SER A 134 5.91 16.03 1.15
C SER A 134 7.12 15.64 0.31
N ILE A 135 7.24 14.36 0.03
CA ILE A 135 8.28 13.78 -0.81
C ILE A 135 7.64 12.87 -1.86
N ILE A 136 8.31 12.78 -3.02
CA ILE A 136 7.97 11.83 -4.07
C ILE A 136 9.26 11.08 -4.39
N GLU A 137 9.28 9.79 -4.11
CA GLU A 137 10.36 8.89 -4.54
C GLU A 137 9.94 8.16 -5.81
N ILE A 138 10.88 8.10 -6.77
CA ILE A 138 10.69 7.40 -8.03
C ILE A 138 11.47 6.09 -7.98
N ILE A 139 10.77 4.98 -8.17
CA ILE A 139 11.32 3.63 -8.12
C ILE A 139 11.21 3.00 -9.51
N TYR A 140 12.31 2.44 -9.99
CA TYR A 140 12.36 1.65 -11.22
C TYR A 140 12.42 0.16 -10.83
N PRO A 141 11.39 -0.66 -11.14
CA PRO A 141 11.27 -2.06 -10.69
C PRO A 141 12.36 -3.01 -11.19
#